data_AF-A0A183DGQ2-F1
#
_entry.id   AF-A0A183DGQ2-F1
#
_cell.length_a   1.000
_cell.length_b   1.000
_cell.length_c   1.000
_cell.angle_alpha   90.00
_cell.angle_beta   90.00
_cell.angle_gamma   90.00
#
_symmetry.space_group_name_H-M   'P 1'
#
loop_
_entity.id
_entity.type
_entity.pdbx_description
1 polymer ?
#
loop_
_entity_poly.entity_id
_entity_poly.type
_entity_poly.pdbx_seq_one_letter_code
_entity_poly.pdbx_strand_id
1 'polypeptide(L)'
;MQASYYEVIGGICKHRFMDFAVTAPPFPPPEAGQCHVSSKSGREICWPRYDELDTSCTDVGSGMVSAPVVRHAAVRAMAFVPPDNLRRLIRQYYRQQGRPIPRNTTFSKNSFLFVRYECDYGYEFVDEVNTMFCINRQWVITPPKCRGKG
;
A
#
# COMPACT_ATOMS: atom_id res chain seq x y z
N MET A 1 -12.89 7.11 -14.77
CA MET A 1 -13.64 6.35 -13.75
C MET A 1 -12.78 6.17 -12.51
N GLN A 2 -13.29 6.76 -11.43
CA GLN A 2 -12.66 7.02 -10.13
C GLN A 2 -12.57 5.74 -9.30
N ALA A 3 -11.43 5.55 -8.62
CA ALA A 3 -11.31 4.51 -7.59
C ALA A 3 -12.12 4.97 -6.37
N SER A 4 -13.04 4.13 -5.89
CA SER A 4 -13.73 4.41 -4.62
C SER A 4 -12.82 4.05 -3.47
N TYR A 5 -12.73 4.95 -2.49
CA TYR A 5 -11.76 4.93 -1.41
C TYR A 5 -12.50 5.06 -0.07
N TYR A 6 -12.13 4.25 0.94
CA TYR A 6 -12.81 4.20 2.23
C TYR A 6 -11.86 4.68 3.34
N GLU A 7 -12.13 5.86 3.89
CA GLU A 7 -11.43 6.36 5.08
C GLU A 7 -12.16 5.84 6.33
N VAL A 8 -11.56 4.92 7.09
CA VAL A 8 -12.10 4.49 8.39
C VAL A 8 -11.58 5.46 9.45
N ILE A 9 -12.28 6.59 9.61
CA ILE A 9 -12.10 7.46 10.77
C ILE A 9 -13.31 7.31 11.68
N GLY A 10 -13.12 6.66 12.83
CA GLY A 10 -14.01 6.78 13.99
C GLY A 10 -15.51 6.57 13.74
N GLY A 11 -15.91 5.40 13.23
CA GLY A 11 -17.29 4.92 13.35
C GLY A 11 -18.36 5.63 12.51
N ILE A 12 -18.00 6.47 11.54
CA ILE A 12 -18.96 7.05 10.58
C ILE A 12 -18.41 6.87 9.17
N CYS A 13 -19.07 6.02 8.37
CA CYS A 13 -18.79 5.86 6.94
C CYS A 13 -19.23 7.13 6.19
N LYS A 14 -18.43 8.20 6.27
CA LYS A 14 -18.63 9.38 5.44
C LYS A 14 -18.01 9.11 4.09
N HIS A 15 -18.83 9.13 3.04
CA HIS A 15 -18.38 9.27 1.64
C HIS A 15 -17.68 10.63 1.49
N ARG A 16 -16.44 10.72 1.93
CA ARG A 16 -15.57 11.85 1.62
C ARG A 16 -14.74 11.41 0.42
N PHE A 17 -15.04 11.98 -0.74
CA PHE A 17 -14.14 12.00 -1.89
C PHE A 17 -12.90 12.81 -1.50
N MET A 18 -12.00 12.21 -0.72
CA MET A 18 -10.61 12.64 -0.67
C MET A 18 -9.97 12.02 -1.91
N ASP A 19 -9.70 12.86 -2.90
CA ASP A 19 -8.84 12.53 -4.04
C ASP A 19 -7.41 12.31 -3.52
N PHE A 20 -7.18 11.23 -2.76
CA PHE A 20 -5.91 10.52 -2.86
C PHE A 20 -5.92 9.91 -4.26
N ALA A 21 -5.61 10.74 -5.24
CA ALA A 21 -5.25 10.26 -6.55
C ALA A 21 -4.04 9.35 -6.30
N VAL A 22 -4.30 8.05 -6.23
CA VAL A 22 -3.27 7.03 -6.37
C VAL A 22 -2.78 7.25 -7.79
N THR A 23 -1.85 8.18 -7.97
CA THR A 23 -1.27 8.57 -9.27
C THR A 23 -0.11 7.66 -9.64
N ALA A 24 0.32 6.83 -8.69
CA ALA A 24 1.39 5.87 -8.81
C ALA A 24 0.96 4.53 -8.21
N PRO A 25 1.53 3.40 -8.67
CA PRO A 25 1.35 2.12 -8.01
C PRO A 25 1.84 2.20 -6.54
N PRO A 26 1.25 1.41 -5.62
CA PRO A 26 1.57 1.47 -4.19
C PRO A 26 3.04 1.10 -3.88
N PHE A 27 3.67 0.33 -4.76
CA PHE A 27 5.11 0.09 -4.77
C PHE A 27 5.64 -0.06 -6.20
N PRO A 28 6.94 0.19 -6.45
CA PRO A 28 7.51 0.13 -7.80
C PRO A 28 7.34 -1.27 -8.43
N PRO A 29 6.78 -1.39 -9.64
CA PRO A 29 6.62 -2.69 -10.30
C PRO A 29 7.92 -3.49 -10.48
N PRO A 30 9.10 -2.89 -10.74
CA PRO A 30 10.36 -3.61 -10.79
C PRO A 30 10.77 -4.25 -9.45
N GLU A 31 10.31 -3.72 -8.33
CA GLU A 31 10.67 -4.18 -6.98
C GLU A 31 9.70 -5.23 -6.46
N ALA A 32 8.61 -5.52 -7.17
CA ALA A 32 7.61 -6.50 -6.77
C ALA A 32 8.23 -7.90 -6.56
N GLY A 33 8.01 -8.47 -5.37
CA GLY A 33 8.56 -9.78 -4.98
C GLY A 33 10.06 -9.78 -4.68
N GLN A 34 10.68 -8.61 -4.53
CA GLN A 34 12.10 -8.48 -4.22
C GLN A 34 12.29 -7.89 -2.83
N CYS A 35 13.45 -8.19 -2.24
CA CYS A 35 13.91 -7.52 -1.03
C CYS A 35 15.19 -6.75 -1.32
N HIS A 36 15.35 -5.60 -0.68
CA HIS A 36 16.58 -4.81 -0.71
C HIS A 36 16.85 -4.19 0.65
N VAL A 37 18.10 -3.79 0.89
CA VAL A 37 18.48 -3.08 2.12
C VAL A 37 18.26 -1.59 1.89
N SER A 38 17.42 -0.95 2.72
CA SER A 38 17.20 0.50 2.64
C SER A 38 18.48 1.24 2.99
N SER A 39 18.89 2.16 2.11
CA SER A 39 20.03 3.04 2.35
C SER A 39 19.78 4.05 3.48
N LYS A 40 18.51 4.27 3.87
CA LYS A 40 18.13 5.21 4.93
C LYS A 40 18.19 4.60 6.32
N SER A 41 17.76 3.34 6.46
CA SER A 41 17.63 2.68 7.76
C SER A 41 18.52 1.46 7.95
N GLY A 42 19.14 0.92 6.89
CA GLY A 42 19.86 -0.36 6.92
C GLY A 42 18.95 -1.58 7.10
N ARG A 43 17.62 -1.40 7.12
CA ARG A 43 16.65 -2.50 7.23
C ARG A 43 16.48 -3.19 5.89
N GLU A 44 16.30 -4.50 5.94
CA GLU A 44 15.78 -5.25 4.80
C GLU A 44 14.29 -4.92 4.60
N ILE A 45 14.00 -4.38 3.41
CA ILE A 45 12.67 -4.06 2.91
C ILE A 45 12.31 -5.10 1.87
N CYS A 46 11.23 -5.83 2.08
CA CYS A 46 10.68 -6.74 1.09
C CYS A 46 9.41 -6.14 0.51
N TRP A 47 9.18 -6.32 -0.79
CA TRP A 47 7.91 -5.99 -1.41
C TRP A 47 7.16 -7.26 -1.80
N PRO A 48 5.83 -7.30 -1.60
CA PRO A 48 5.05 -8.45 -2.02
C PRO A 48 4.98 -8.52 -3.54
N ARG A 49 4.56 -9.66 -4.07
CA ARG A 49 4.16 -9.73 -5.46
C ARG A 49 2.68 -9.34 -5.59
N TYR A 50 2.34 -8.61 -6.65
CA TYR A 50 0.95 -8.19 -6.88
C TYR A 50 -0.03 -9.37 -7.02
N ASP A 51 0.42 -10.53 -7.52
CA ASP A 51 -0.39 -11.74 -7.70
C ASP A 51 -0.69 -12.49 -6.40
N GLU A 52 0.04 -12.20 -5.32
CA GLU A 52 -0.17 -12.77 -3.99
C GLU A 52 -1.11 -11.93 -3.12
N LEU A 53 -1.34 -10.67 -3.50
CA LEU A 53 -2.17 -9.75 -2.72
C LEU A 53 -3.67 -10.06 -2.86
N ASP A 54 -4.40 -9.88 -1.77
CA ASP A 54 -5.83 -10.12 -1.71
C ASP A 54 -6.57 -9.11 -0.81
N THR A 55 -7.86 -9.35 -0.58
CA THR A 55 -8.74 -8.50 0.23
C THR A 55 -9.25 -9.20 1.49
N SER A 56 -8.65 -10.33 1.85
CA SER A 56 -9.15 -11.23 2.91
C SER A 56 -9.11 -10.59 4.31
N CYS A 57 -8.36 -9.51 4.50
CA CYS A 57 -8.35 -8.70 5.73
C CYS A 57 -9.66 -7.89 5.91
N THR A 58 -10.55 -7.87 4.91
CA THR A 58 -11.87 -7.25 4.98
C THR A 58 -13.03 -8.25 5.09
N ASP A 59 -12.77 -9.56 5.11
CA ASP A 59 -13.84 -10.58 5.10
C ASP A 59 -14.70 -10.55 6.38
N VAL A 60 -15.95 -10.10 6.22
CA VAL A 60 -16.93 -9.79 7.28
C VAL A 60 -17.54 -11.04 7.96
N GLY A 61 -17.00 -12.24 7.71
CA GLY A 61 -17.46 -13.49 8.34
C GLY A 61 -16.80 -13.82 9.68
N SER A 62 -15.67 -13.17 10.01
CA SER A 62 -14.89 -13.42 11.24
C SER A 62 -14.58 -12.13 12.01
N GLY A 63 -15.18 -11.01 11.60
CA GLY A 63 -14.81 -9.66 12.03
C GLY A 63 -13.77 -9.04 11.08
N MET A 64 -13.86 -7.72 10.88
CA MET A 64 -12.90 -6.96 10.08
C MET A 64 -11.51 -7.02 10.73
N VAL A 65 -10.46 -7.37 9.97
CA VAL A 65 -9.09 -7.34 10.48
C VAL A 65 -8.63 -5.89 10.51
N SER A 66 -8.58 -5.28 11.69
CA SER A 66 -8.10 -3.91 11.86
C SER A 66 -6.67 -3.76 11.32
N ALA A 67 -6.38 -2.62 10.71
CA ALA A 67 -5.01 -2.28 10.33
C ALA A 67 -4.08 -2.38 11.57
N PRO A 68 -2.84 -2.88 11.41
CA PRO A 68 -1.89 -3.01 12.51
C PRO A 68 -1.59 -1.66 13.17
N VAL A 69 -1.45 -1.66 14.49
CA VAL A 69 -1.00 -0.47 15.21
C VAL A 69 0.50 -0.28 14.97
N VAL A 70 0.87 0.85 14.36
CA VAL A 70 2.27 1.26 14.17
C VAL A 70 2.59 2.38 15.16
N ARG A 71 3.68 2.22 15.91
CA ARG A 71 4.09 3.21 16.93
C ARG A 71 4.44 4.53 16.25
N HIS A 72 3.89 5.62 16.78
CA HIS A 72 4.09 6.99 16.28
C HIS A 72 3.60 7.19 14.85
N ALA A 73 2.54 6.48 14.45
CA ALA A 73 1.90 6.63 13.16
C ALA A 73 0.40 6.41 13.25
N ALA A 74 -0.33 7.11 12.38
CA ALA A 74 -1.75 6.91 12.17
C ALA A 74 -2.02 6.31 10.79
N VAL A 75 -3.12 5.57 10.67
CA VAL A 75 -3.63 5.16 9.37
C VAL A 75 -4.10 6.41 8.64
N ARG A 76 -3.38 6.78 7.59
CA ARG A 76 -3.77 7.87 6.70
C ARG A 76 -4.76 7.38 5.66
N ALA A 77 -4.55 6.16 5.18
CA ALA A 77 -5.42 5.61 4.19
C ALA A 77 -5.59 4.10 4.17
N MET A 78 -6.79 3.62 3.80
CA MET A 78 -7.04 2.21 3.49
C MET A 78 -7.77 2.12 2.15
N ALA A 79 -7.21 1.38 1.21
CA ALA A 79 -7.68 1.37 -0.16
C ALA A 79 -7.80 -0.03 -0.73
N PHE A 80 -8.92 -0.24 -1.41
CA PHE A 80 -9.16 -1.37 -2.30
C PHE A 80 -8.69 -1.01 -3.71
N VAL A 81 -7.86 -1.85 -4.30
CA VAL A 81 -7.33 -1.65 -5.66
C VAL A 81 -7.83 -2.77 -6.59
N PRO A 82 -8.76 -2.45 -7.50
CA PRO A 82 -9.18 -3.38 -8.55
C PRO A 82 -8.03 -3.71 -9.53
N PRO A 83 -8.06 -4.90 -10.17
CA PRO A 83 -7.07 -5.31 -11.18
C PRO A 83 -6.87 -4.29 -12.31
N ASP A 84 -7.96 -3.74 -12.84
CA ASP A 84 -7.91 -2.75 -13.92
C ASP A 84 -7.26 -1.44 -13.49
N ASN A 85 -7.46 -1.05 -12.23
CA ASN A 85 -6.81 0.12 -11.66
C ASN A 85 -5.31 -0.13 -11.52
N LEU A 86 -4.89 -1.29 -10.98
CA LEU A 86 -3.47 -1.65 -10.92
C LEU A 86 -2.83 -1.61 -12.30
N ARG A 87 -3.48 -2.22 -13.31
CA ARG A 87 -3.01 -2.22 -14.70
C ARG A 87 -2.82 -0.80 -15.24
N ARG A 88 -3.75 0.11 -14.93
CA ARG A 88 -3.66 1.52 -15.30
C ARG A 88 -2.50 2.24 -14.62
N LEU A 89 -2.31 2.02 -13.31
CA LEU A 89 -1.23 2.64 -12.53
C LEU A 89 0.16 2.21 -13.00
N ILE A 90 0.36 0.91 -13.23
CA ILE A 90 1.61 0.38 -13.76
C ILE A 90 1.92 1.00 -15.13
N ARG A 91 0.92 1.08 -16.02
CA ARG A 91 1.09 1.74 -17.34
C ARG A 91 1.47 3.21 -17.20
N GLN A 92 0.83 3.95 -16.29
CA GLN A 92 1.15 5.35 -16.03
C GLN A 92 2.56 5.52 -15.49
N TYR A 93 2.97 4.68 -14.54
CA TYR A 93 4.32 4.65 -13.98
C TYR A 93 5.41 4.55 -15.06
N TYR A 94 5.31 3.55 -15.93
CA TYR A 94 6.30 3.37 -17.00
C TYR A 94 6.31 4.52 -18.01
N ARG A 95 5.11 5.04 -18.36
CA ARG A 95 4.98 6.22 -19.24
C ARG A 95 5.65 7.46 -18.66
N GLN A 96 5.44 7.74 -17.37
CA GLN A 96 6.04 8.88 -16.67
C GLN A 96 7.56 8.78 -16.61
N GLN A 97 8.10 7.56 -16.54
CA GLN A 97 9.55 7.33 -16.56
C GLN A 97 10.16 7.31 -17.96
N GLY A 98 9.36 7.46 -19.03
CA GLY A 98 9.83 7.33 -20.41
C GLY A 98 10.37 5.93 -20.74
N ARG A 99 9.96 4.89 -19.98
CA ARG A 99 10.44 3.51 -20.15
C ARG A 99 9.32 2.62 -20.72
N PRO A 100 9.65 1.65 -21.59
CA PRO A 100 8.67 0.67 -22.03
C PRO A 100 8.29 -0.27 -20.87
N ILE A 101 7.05 -0.76 -20.88
CA ILE A 101 6.59 -1.78 -19.93
C ILE A 101 7.35 -3.09 -20.25
N PRO A 102 7.97 -3.75 -19.24
CA PRO A 102 8.62 -5.03 -19.45
C PRO A 102 7.65 -6.06 -20.04
N ARG A 103 8.11 -6.86 -21.02
CA ARG A 103 7.28 -7.89 -21.66
C ARG A 103 6.77 -8.94 -20.68
N ASN A 104 7.53 -9.20 -19.61
CA ASN A 104 7.21 -10.19 -18.58
C ASN A 104 6.39 -9.60 -17.42
N THR A 105 5.77 -8.43 -17.61
CA THR A 105 4.93 -7.81 -16.56
C THR A 105 3.64 -8.61 -16.38
N THR A 106 3.56 -9.37 -15.29
CA THR A 106 2.33 -10.03 -14.88
C THR A 106 1.44 -9.04 -14.14
N PHE A 107 0.19 -8.92 -14.56
CA PHE A 107 -0.81 -8.14 -13.84
C PHE A 107 -1.60 -9.09 -12.94
N SER A 108 -1.76 -8.71 -11.67
CA SER A 108 -2.66 -9.44 -10.77
C SER A 108 -4.07 -9.45 -11.34
N LYS A 109 -4.72 -10.60 -11.27
CA LYS A 109 -6.15 -10.76 -11.58
C LYS A 109 -7.03 -10.47 -10.36
N ASN A 110 -6.42 -10.36 -9.19
CA ASN A 110 -7.11 -10.18 -7.92
C ASN A 110 -7.16 -8.69 -7.58
N SER A 111 -8.25 -8.29 -6.94
CA SER A 111 -8.25 -7.03 -6.22
C SER A 111 -7.46 -7.20 -4.93
N PHE A 112 -6.84 -6.13 -4.45
CA PHE A 112 -6.10 -6.19 -3.20
C PHE A 112 -6.40 -5.01 -2.28
N LEU A 113 -6.14 -5.24 -0.99
CA LEU A 113 -6.24 -4.24 0.05
C LEU A 113 -4.83 -3.79 0.47
N PHE A 114 -4.65 -2.49 0.64
CA PHE A 114 -3.49 -1.95 1.34
C PHE A 114 -3.90 -0.84 2.30
N VAL A 115 -3.04 -0.62 3.29
CA VAL A 115 -3.13 0.49 4.23
C VAL A 115 -1.87 1.33 4.11
N ARG A 116 -2.04 2.65 4.16
CA ARG A 116 -0.98 3.65 4.17
C ARG A 116 -0.99 4.39 5.49
N TYR A 117 0.19 4.53 6.04
CA TYR A 117 0.42 5.23 7.29
C TYR A 117 1.00 6.62 7.02
N GLU A 118 0.86 7.47 8.03
CA GLU A 118 1.56 8.74 8.16
C GLU A 118 2.10 8.80 9.58
N CYS A 119 3.37 9.17 9.74
CA CYS A 119 3.95 9.33 11.07
C CYS A 119 3.30 10.52 11.79
N ASP A 120 3.16 10.41 13.11
CA ASP A 120 2.62 11.47 13.94
C ASP A 120 3.50 12.74 13.87
N TYR A 121 2.94 13.88 14.27
CA TYR A 121 3.69 15.14 14.34
C TYR A 121 4.96 14.97 15.20
N GLY A 122 6.09 15.47 14.69
CA GLY A 122 7.41 15.29 15.32
C GLY A 122 8.13 13.98 14.94
N TYR A 123 7.51 13.12 14.12
CA TYR A 123 8.10 11.87 13.65
C TYR A 123 8.24 11.83 12.11
N GLU A 124 9.13 10.97 11.63
CA GLU A 124 9.34 10.66 10.21
C GLU A 124 9.58 9.18 10.00
N PHE A 125 9.27 8.68 8.79
CA PHE A 125 9.59 7.31 8.43
C PHE A 125 11.11 7.12 8.41
N VAL A 126 11.57 6.01 8.99
CA VAL A 126 13.01 5.68 9.01
C VAL A 126 13.51 5.24 7.63
N ASP A 127 12.60 4.78 6.76
CA ASP A 127 12.86 4.32 5.39
C ASP A 127 11.70 4.68 4.45
N GLU A 128 11.73 4.14 3.25
CA GLU A 128 10.74 4.32 2.19
C GLU A 128 9.39 3.62 2.44
N VAL A 129 9.29 2.78 3.48
CA VAL A 129 8.08 1.99 3.72
C VAL A 129 7.06 2.75 4.54
N ASN A 130 5.92 3.04 3.92
CA ASN A 130 4.77 3.70 4.55
C ASN A 130 3.45 2.93 4.33
N THR A 131 3.49 1.75 3.73
CA THR A 131 2.30 0.94 3.44
C THR A 131 2.44 -0.48 3.99
N MET A 132 1.31 -1.14 4.22
CA MET A 132 1.23 -2.59 4.46
C MET A 132 0.14 -3.18 3.57
N PHE A 133 0.29 -4.46 3.23
CA PHE A 133 -0.57 -5.15 2.28
C PHE A 133 -1.24 -6.35 2.94
N CYS A 134 -2.41 -6.74 2.42
CA CYS A 134 -3.08 -7.94 2.87
C CYS A 134 -2.72 -9.16 2.01
N ILE A 135 -2.35 -10.25 2.67
CA ILE A 135 -2.22 -11.60 2.08
C ILE A 135 -2.76 -12.60 3.10
N ASN A 136 -3.69 -13.47 2.71
CA ASN A 136 -4.19 -14.60 3.48
C ASN A 136 -4.57 -14.24 4.94
N ARG A 137 -5.39 -13.20 5.10
CA ARG A 137 -5.92 -12.64 6.36
C ARG A 137 -4.85 -12.02 7.26
N GLN A 138 -3.66 -11.79 6.74
CA GLN A 138 -2.56 -11.17 7.47
C GLN A 138 -2.13 -9.88 6.78
N TRP A 139 -1.93 -8.85 7.61
CA TRP A 139 -1.21 -7.66 7.18
C TRP A 139 0.27 -8.02 7.15
N VAL A 140 0.74 -8.31 5.95
CA VAL A 140 2.09 -8.81 5.70
C VAL A 140 3.01 -7.68 5.24
N ILE A 141 4.30 -8.02 5.23
CA ILE A 141 5.43 -7.24 4.73
C ILE A 141 6.02 -6.25 5.74
N THR A 142 7.26 -5.83 5.50
CA THR A 142 8.10 -4.96 6.31
C THR A 142 7.28 -3.81 6.93
N PRO A 143 6.99 -3.85 8.24
CA PRO A 143 6.14 -2.85 8.86
C PRO A 143 6.78 -1.45 8.79
N PRO A 144 6.02 -0.38 8.53
CA PRO A 144 6.52 0.99 8.63
C PRO A 144 7.09 1.25 10.02
N LYS A 145 8.15 2.07 10.09
CA LYS A 145 8.71 2.54 11.37
C LYS A 145 8.91 4.04 11.32
N CYS A 146 8.51 4.71 12.39
CA CYS A 146 8.68 6.14 12.58
C CYS A 146 9.74 6.39 13.66
N ARG A 147 10.61 7.39 13.47
CA ARG A 147 11.52 7.91 14.51
C ARG A 147 11.23 9.38 14.78
N GLY A 148 11.54 9.83 16.00
CA GLY A 148 11.45 11.24 16.36
C GLY A 148 12.47 12.07 15.57
N LYS A 149 12.06 13.26 15.14
CA LYS A 149 12.90 14.19 14.35
C LYS A 149 14.00 14.87 15.18
N GLY A 150 13.93 14.79 16.50
CA GLY A 150 14.83 15.51 17.41
C GLY A 150 14.34 16.92 17.68
#